data_AF-A0AAE5LH39-F1
#
_entry.id   AF-A0AAE5LH39-F1
#
_cell.length_a   1.000
_cell.length_b   1.000
_cell.length_c   1.000
_cell.angle_alpha   90.00
_cell.angle_beta   90.00
_cell.angle_gamma   90.00
#
_symmetry.space_group_name_H-M   'P 1'
#
loop_
_entity.id
_entity.type
_entity.pdbx_description
1 polymer ?
#
loop_
_entity_poly.entity_id
_entity_poly.type
_entity_poly.pdbx_seq_one_letter_code
_entity_poly.pdbx_strand_id
1 'polypeptide(L)'
;MQGLDSKDFLMQPQKRTWIDTDITVDHYNGLIPCDVDDGYALGVLFRSQEVDIVGLSSTLGNTDDIDVTTEIATQFTAKFGPTSLRVSKGSPVFYSEAQDKELPEAVTNLAQELKQGPLTILAIGALTNIALLIKHFPELVANIEEVVCVAGRRNTDQHFVASKRQLRPFRDLNFEVDEAAFNVLLNSDVQLTLIPFEVCDDIWIDFHELREMRNGSSLAEYLEKESRIWALEWAALFGSSQGFIPFDMVAAAYVINPEWFALKQWHTQVQVAPSDTDRGETKEYLVCNEQLTTGKLVNYAVELSPSAEPELFKRLTEQDISSFILGLSHVNIIVEDVDSAAEYYHRVLGFDRAIDDQGQKMDYRNVSMAEFNQDAGLSDQDVELDVLFLKHPYASIYLELMRYHKPIGQSEIPPQPRTYDLGGPRHIALEVSNCTAVFRYLKQQEGVAMIDPSDDYHPEKLDGFPISFFYWIDKYGVQWEMEEGRRVGVARGIM
;
A
#
# COMPACT_ATOMS: atom_id res chain seq x y z
N MET A 1 11.97 4.77 -25.48
CA MET A 1 11.90 5.91 -24.54
C MET A 1 10.66 6.74 -24.84
N GLN A 2 9.53 6.28 -24.32
CA GLN A 2 8.48 7.15 -23.80
C GLN A 2 8.58 6.92 -22.29
N GLY A 3 8.81 7.98 -21.51
CA GLY A 3 8.61 7.86 -20.07
C GLY A 3 7.16 7.45 -19.86
N LEU A 4 6.92 6.49 -18.97
CA LEU A 4 5.57 6.23 -18.46
C LEU A 4 4.98 7.58 -18.06
N ASP A 5 3.91 7.98 -18.75
CA ASP A 5 3.20 9.22 -18.46
C ASP A 5 2.67 9.06 -17.03
N SER A 6 3.17 9.88 -16.09
CA SER A 6 2.82 9.85 -14.66
C SER A 6 1.32 10.06 -14.40
N LYS A 7 0.54 10.30 -15.46
CA LYS A 7 -0.90 10.51 -15.46
C LYS A 7 -1.72 9.23 -15.32
N ASP A 8 -1.22 8.08 -15.76
CA ASP A 8 -1.99 6.81 -15.68
C ASP A 8 -1.87 6.12 -14.30
N PHE A 9 -0.83 6.46 -13.54
CA PHE A 9 -0.50 5.84 -12.26
C PHE A 9 -1.41 6.26 -11.10
N LEU A 10 -1.98 7.46 -11.15
CA LEU A 10 -2.88 8.00 -10.12
C LEU A 10 -4.36 7.59 -10.32
N MET A 11 -4.67 6.75 -11.30
CA MET A 11 -6.04 6.40 -11.70
C MET A 11 -6.46 4.98 -11.34
N GLN A 12 -5.54 4.10 -10.94
CA GLN A 12 -5.91 2.75 -10.51
C GLN A 12 -6.14 2.73 -9.00
N PRO A 13 -7.23 2.11 -8.51
CA PRO A 13 -7.39 1.87 -7.09
C PRO A 13 -6.18 1.08 -6.58
N GLN A 14 -5.74 1.39 -5.36
CA GLN A 14 -4.64 0.66 -4.73
C GLN A 14 -4.97 -0.84 -4.72
N LYS A 15 -3.98 -1.68 -4.99
CA LYS A 15 -4.11 -3.13 -4.96
C LYS A 15 -4.21 -3.58 -3.50
N ARG A 16 -5.39 -4.05 -3.08
CA ARG A 16 -5.59 -4.63 -1.75
C ARG A 16 -4.72 -5.88 -1.63
N THR A 17 -3.79 -5.84 -0.67
CA THR A 17 -2.76 -6.86 -0.50
C THR A 17 -2.72 -7.33 0.94
N TRP A 18 -2.72 -8.65 1.09
CA TRP A 18 -2.35 -9.32 2.34
C TRP A 18 -0.93 -9.85 2.23
N ILE A 19 -0.12 -9.65 3.26
CA ILE A 19 1.27 -10.12 3.29
C ILE A 19 1.40 -11.23 4.34
N ASP A 20 1.95 -12.38 3.96
CA ASP A 20 2.27 -13.51 4.84
C ASP A 20 3.80 -13.70 4.84
N THR A 21 4.44 -13.40 5.97
CA THR A 21 5.90 -13.22 6.08
C THR A 21 6.50 -13.98 7.25
N ASP A 22 7.69 -14.51 7.09
CA ASP A 22 8.51 -15.14 8.12
C ASP A 22 9.70 -14.26 8.50
N ILE A 23 9.47 -12.94 8.53
CA ILE A 23 10.45 -11.92 8.86
C ILE A 23 11.27 -12.23 10.12
N THR A 24 12.58 -12.21 9.95
CA THR A 24 13.57 -12.38 11.02
C THR A 24 14.63 -11.28 11.08
N VAL A 25 14.36 -10.12 10.47
CA VAL A 25 15.28 -8.97 10.53
C VAL A 25 15.62 -8.61 11.98
N ASP A 26 16.90 -8.35 12.27
CA ASP A 26 17.42 -8.08 13.63
C ASP A 26 17.31 -9.27 14.61
N HIS A 27 17.01 -10.48 14.12
CA HIS A 27 17.07 -11.71 14.90
C HIS A 27 18.40 -12.44 14.73
N TYR A 28 18.78 -13.18 15.78
CA TYR A 28 19.98 -14.01 15.78
C TYR A 28 19.65 -15.40 16.34
N ASN A 29 19.98 -16.44 15.58
CA ASN A 29 20.00 -17.80 16.10
C ASN A 29 21.36 -18.06 16.78
N GLY A 30 21.46 -17.64 18.04
CA GLY A 30 22.71 -17.64 18.79
C GLY A 30 23.65 -16.52 18.33
N LEU A 31 24.66 -16.86 17.52
CA LEU A 31 25.63 -15.89 16.96
C LEU A 31 25.47 -15.69 15.45
N ILE A 32 24.52 -16.38 14.83
CA ILE A 32 24.29 -16.34 13.38
C ILE A 32 23.14 -15.35 13.14
N PRO A 33 23.33 -14.28 12.35
CA PRO A 33 22.24 -13.39 11.98
C PRO A 33 21.23 -14.15 11.13
N CYS A 34 19.96 -13.79 11.27
CA CYS A 34 18.89 -14.34 10.44
C CYS A 34 18.67 -13.50 9.17
N ASP A 35 17.79 -13.99 8.29
CA ASP A 35 17.48 -13.33 7.03
C ASP A 35 16.86 -11.94 7.26
N VAL A 36 17.14 -11.03 6.33
CA VAL A 36 16.75 -9.62 6.32
C VAL A 36 15.80 -9.28 5.17
N ASP A 37 15.61 -10.15 4.19
CA ASP A 37 14.96 -9.84 2.91
C ASP A 37 13.45 -9.55 3.03
N ASP A 38 12.72 -10.23 3.91
CA ASP A 38 11.35 -9.87 4.30
C ASP A 38 11.26 -8.39 4.74
N GLY A 39 12.29 -7.91 5.47
CA GLY A 39 12.37 -6.52 5.93
C GLY A 39 12.49 -5.54 4.76
N TYR A 40 13.20 -5.92 3.70
CA TYR A 40 13.25 -5.15 2.45
C TYR A 40 11.90 -5.17 1.73
N ALA A 41 11.23 -6.33 1.67
CA ALA A 41 9.91 -6.49 1.07
C ALA A 41 8.86 -5.60 1.75
N LEU A 42 8.73 -5.70 3.08
CA LEU A 42 7.84 -4.82 3.86
C LEU A 42 8.23 -3.35 3.72
N GLY A 43 9.54 -3.07 3.73
CA GLY A 43 10.07 -1.72 3.61
C GLY A 43 9.67 -1.01 2.31
N VAL A 44 9.75 -1.69 1.16
CA VAL A 44 9.30 -1.12 -0.12
C VAL A 44 7.77 -1.01 -0.16
N LEU A 45 7.03 -1.97 0.40
CA LEU A 45 5.57 -1.97 0.37
C LEU A 45 4.96 -0.86 1.23
N PHE A 46 5.49 -0.59 2.43
CA PHE A 46 5.06 0.53 3.28
C PHE A 46 5.26 1.90 2.63
N ARG A 47 6.07 1.95 1.58
CA ARG A 47 6.41 3.18 0.85
C ARG A 47 5.88 3.15 -0.59
N SER A 48 4.87 2.32 -0.84
CA SER A 48 4.26 2.14 -2.15
C SER A 48 2.79 2.49 -2.17
N GLN A 49 2.45 3.54 -2.91
CA GLN A 49 1.08 4.04 -3.05
C GLN A 49 0.20 3.13 -3.90
N GLU A 50 0.80 2.26 -4.71
CA GLU A 50 0.10 1.29 -5.54
C GLU A 50 -0.56 0.19 -4.72
N VAL A 51 -0.13 0.00 -3.47
CA VAL A 51 -0.51 -1.12 -2.62
C VAL A 51 -1.28 -0.60 -1.41
N ASP A 52 -2.44 -1.19 -1.15
CA ASP A 52 -3.19 -1.03 0.08
C ASP A 52 -2.97 -2.29 0.93
N ILE A 53 -2.15 -2.17 1.98
CA ILE A 53 -1.84 -3.30 2.86
C ILE A 53 -2.97 -3.42 3.87
N VAL A 54 -3.89 -4.35 3.60
CA VAL A 54 -5.08 -4.56 4.45
C VAL A 54 -4.81 -5.48 5.64
N GLY A 55 -3.70 -6.22 5.60
CA GLY A 55 -3.31 -7.11 6.69
C GLY A 55 -1.93 -7.71 6.49
N LEU A 56 -1.34 -8.11 7.61
CA LEU A 56 -0.01 -8.72 7.71
C LEU A 56 -0.11 -9.92 8.64
N SER A 57 0.39 -11.09 8.23
CA SER A 57 0.52 -12.26 9.08
C SER A 57 1.95 -12.75 9.17
N SER A 58 2.29 -13.28 10.34
CA SER A 58 3.51 -14.06 10.52
C SER A 58 3.30 -15.50 10.07
N THR A 59 4.35 -16.13 9.53
CA THR A 59 4.41 -17.56 9.24
C THR A 59 5.76 -18.13 9.69
N LEU A 60 5.96 -19.44 9.46
CA LEU A 60 7.21 -20.15 9.71
C LEU A 60 8.09 -20.16 8.44
N GLY A 61 9.38 -20.43 8.60
CA GLY A 61 10.33 -20.56 7.49
C GLY A 61 11.77 -20.29 7.94
N ASN A 62 12.19 -19.03 7.95
CA ASN A 62 13.46 -18.54 8.49
C ASN A 62 13.69 -18.95 9.96
N THR A 63 12.59 -19.17 10.69
CA THR A 63 12.58 -19.79 12.01
C THR A 63 11.37 -20.70 12.17
N ASP A 64 11.51 -21.74 13.01
CA ASP A 64 10.43 -22.65 13.42
C ASP A 64 9.65 -22.11 14.64
N ASP A 65 10.03 -20.93 15.15
CA ASP A 65 9.35 -20.27 16.27
C ASP A 65 8.45 -19.13 15.78
N ILE A 66 7.14 -19.40 15.71
CA ILE A 66 6.14 -18.42 15.28
C ILE A 66 6.07 -17.19 16.20
N ASP A 67 6.46 -17.30 17.48
CA ASP A 67 6.43 -16.16 18.39
C ASP A 67 7.51 -15.14 18.00
N VAL A 68 8.68 -15.62 17.53
CA VAL A 68 9.77 -14.77 17.03
C VAL A 68 9.33 -13.98 15.80
N THR A 69 8.77 -14.63 14.77
CA THR A 69 8.35 -13.93 13.53
C THR A 69 7.21 -12.96 13.81
N THR A 70 6.27 -13.33 14.68
CA THR A 70 5.17 -12.45 15.09
C THR A 70 5.68 -11.21 15.83
N GLU A 71 6.61 -11.38 16.78
CA GLU A 71 7.19 -10.28 17.54
C GLU A 71 7.95 -9.31 16.62
N ILE A 72 8.79 -9.84 15.73
CA ILE A 72 9.60 -9.02 14.81
C ILE A 72 8.70 -8.28 13.81
N ALA A 73 7.74 -8.97 13.19
CA ALA A 73 6.77 -8.33 12.29
C ALA A 73 6.03 -7.19 12.99
N THR A 74 5.63 -7.41 14.26
CA THR A 74 4.92 -6.40 15.06
C THR A 74 5.82 -5.19 15.35
N GLN A 75 7.06 -5.41 15.77
CA GLN A 75 8.01 -4.35 16.08
C GLN A 75 8.41 -3.55 14.83
N PHE A 76 8.66 -4.25 13.71
CA PHE A 76 9.01 -3.65 12.43
C PHE A 76 7.86 -2.78 11.91
N THR A 77 6.63 -3.30 11.93
CA THR A 77 5.42 -2.57 11.53
C THR A 77 5.15 -1.37 12.42
N ALA A 78 5.28 -1.51 13.75
CA ALA A 78 5.10 -0.39 14.66
C ALA A 78 6.13 0.73 14.45
N LYS A 79 7.31 0.40 13.93
CA LYS A 79 8.40 1.36 13.69
C LYS A 79 8.33 2.03 12.33
N PHE A 80 7.91 1.31 11.29
CA PHE A 80 8.02 1.76 9.90
C PHE A 80 6.72 1.70 9.09
N GLY A 81 5.74 0.91 9.54
CA GLY A 81 4.48 0.71 8.85
C GLY A 81 3.35 1.63 9.37
N PRO A 82 2.15 1.50 8.79
CA PRO A 82 0.97 2.25 9.24
C PRO A 82 0.55 1.84 10.67
N THR A 83 0.20 2.82 11.50
CA THR A 83 -0.24 2.58 12.90
C THR A 83 -1.46 1.67 13.01
N SER A 84 -2.32 1.66 11.99
CA SER A 84 -3.52 0.83 11.94
C SER A 84 -3.25 -0.62 11.52
N LEU A 85 -2.09 -0.90 10.92
CA LEU A 85 -1.78 -2.22 10.39
C LEU A 85 -1.49 -3.18 11.54
N ARG A 86 -2.33 -4.21 11.67
CA ARG A 86 -2.19 -5.24 12.69
C ARG A 86 -1.47 -6.46 12.13
N VAL A 87 -0.55 -7.00 12.93
CA VAL A 87 0.08 -8.29 12.66
C VAL A 87 -0.76 -9.40 13.28
N SER A 88 -1.18 -10.35 12.47
CA SER A 88 -1.96 -11.51 12.90
C SER A 88 -1.06 -12.73 13.03
N LYS A 89 -1.11 -13.43 14.17
CA LYS A 89 -0.24 -14.59 14.42
C LYS A 89 -0.63 -15.80 13.57
N GLY A 90 0.34 -16.38 12.87
CA GLY A 90 0.17 -17.59 12.06
C GLY A 90 0.18 -18.91 12.83
N SER A 91 0.21 -20.01 12.07
CA SER A 91 0.30 -21.35 12.63
C SER A 91 1.65 -21.60 13.33
N PRO A 92 1.66 -22.21 14.53
CA PRO A 92 2.90 -22.58 15.23
C PRO A 92 3.57 -23.85 14.69
N VAL A 93 2.99 -24.48 13.66
CA VAL A 93 3.51 -25.68 13.00
C VAL A 93 3.16 -25.66 11.51
N PHE A 94 3.91 -26.39 10.69
CA PHE A 94 3.61 -26.56 9.25
C PHE A 94 2.29 -27.30 8.99
N TYR A 95 1.80 -27.20 7.76
CA TYR A 95 0.45 -27.61 7.37
C TYR A 95 0.11 -29.06 7.73
N SER A 96 1.03 -30.00 7.54
CA SER A 96 0.82 -31.42 7.85
C SER A 96 0.36 -31.67 9.29
N GLU A 97 0.81 -30.85 10.24
CA GLU A 97 0.42 -30.93 11.65
C GLU A 97 -0.66 -29.92 12.05
N ALA A 98 -0.81 -28.82 11.31
CA ALA A 98 -1.75 -27.75 11.62
C ALA A 98 -3.22 -28.12 11.34
N GLN A 99 -3.44 -29.08 10.44
CA GLN A 99 -4.74 -29.40 9.84
C GLN A 99 -5.90 -29.71 10.80
N ASP A 100 -5.60 -30.23 11.99
CA ASP A 100 -6.58 -30.61 13.02
C ASP A 100 -6.45 -29.77 14.30
N LYS A 101 -5.67 -28.68 14.24
CA LYS A 101 -5.47 -27.74 15.35
C LYS A 101 -6.47 -26.59 15.27
N GLU A 102 -6.49 -25.77 16.33
CA GLU A 102 -7.25 -24.52 16.31
C GLU A 102 -6.76 -23.61 15.18
N LEU A 103 -7.70 -22.95 14.52
CA LEU A 103 -7.39 -22.12 13.36
C LEU A 103 -6.61 -20.88 13.81
N PRO A 104 -5.44 -20.57 13.22
CA PRO A 104 -4.66 -19.41 13.61
C PRO A 104 -5.42 -18.09 13.40
N GLU A 105 -5.02 -17.06 14.17
CA GLU A 105 -5.57 -15.71 14.03
C GLU A 105 -5.36 -15.17 12.61
N ALA A 106 -4.16 -15.36 12.05
CA ALA A 106 -3.84 -14.99 10.67
C ALA A 106 -4.87 -15.50 9.65
N VAL A 107 -5.26 -16.77 9.76
CA VAL A 107 -6.20 -17.39 8.82
C VAL A 107 -7.61 -16.82 9.00
N THR A 108 -8.01 -16.56 10.25
CA THR A 108 -9.32 -15.97 10.56
C THR A 108 -9.42 -14.53 10.06
N ASN A 109 -8.37 -13.72 10.26
CA ASN A 109 -8.34 -12.32 9.85
C ASN A 109 -8.21 -12.19 8.31
N LEU A 110 -7.39 -13.03 7.67
CA LEU A 110 -7.33 -13.11 6.20
C LEU A 110 -8.71 -13.47 5.60
N ALA A 111 -9.42 -14.42 6.20
CA ALA A 111 -10.78 -14.76 5.79
C ALA A 111 -11.77 -13.60 5.98
N GLN A 112 -11.57 -12.72 6.97
CA GLN A 112 -12.39 -11.53 7.15
C GLN A 112 -12.13 -10.50 6.03
N GLU A 113 -10.86 -10.26 5.71
CA GLU A 113 -10.50 -9.32 4.63
C GLU A 113 -10.97 -9.79 3.25
N LEU A 114 -10.92 -11.10 2.98
CA LEU A 114 -11.46 -11.70 1.75
C LEU A 114 -12.99 -11.56 1.64
N LYS A 115 -13.72 -11.42 2.75
CA LYS A 115 -15.17 -11.16 2.70
C LYS A 115 -15.50 -9.73 2.27
N GLN A 116 -14.57 -8.80 2.45
CA GLN A 116 -14.74 -7.39 2.06
C GLN A 116 -14.47 -7.17 0.56
N GLY A 117 -13.76 -8.10 -0.09
CA GLY A 117 -13.54 -8.07 -1.52
C GLY A 117 -12.29 -8.86 -1.95
N PRO A 118 -11.97 -8.83 -3.25
CA PRO A 118 -10.80 -9.52 -3.79
C PRO A 118 -9.49 -9.05 -3.15
N LEU A 119 -8.53 -9.97 -3.03
CA LEU A 119 -7.19 -9.72 -2.48
C LEU A 119 -6.09 -10.40 -3.30
N THR A 120 -5.00 -9.68 -3.48
CA THR A 120 -3.70 -10.29 -3.78
C THR A 120 -3.03 -10.72 -2.48
N ILE A 121 -2.44 -11.91 -2.44
CA ILE A 121 -1.69 -12.40 -1.28
C ILE A 121 -0.21 -12.49 -1.66
N LEU A 122 0.64 -11.73 -0.99
CA LEU A 122 2.09 -11.87 -1.06
C LEU A 122 2.53 -12.86 0.02
N ALA A 123 2.96 -14.04 -0.39
CA ALA A 123 3.34 -15.13 0.50
C ALA A 123 4.84 -15.38 0.37
N ILE A 124 5.59 -14.77 1.29
CA ILE A 124 7.05 -14.73 1.28
C ILE A 124 7.70 -15.66 2.32
N GLY A 125 6.89 -16.40 3.08
CA GLY A 125 7.34 -17.53 3.90
C GLY A 125 6.64 -18.86 3.58
N ALA A 126 6.53 -19.76 4.57
CA ALA A 126 5.77 -21.01 4.42
C ALA A 126 4.29 -20.73 4.15
N LEU A 127 3.71 -21.43 3.17
CA LEU A 127 2.30 -21.24 2.75
C LEU A 127 1.26 -21.87 3.69
N THR A 128 1.65 -22.20 4.94
CA THR A 128 0.81 -22.90 5.91
C THR A 128 -0.53 -22.18 6.10
N ASN A 129 -0.49 -20.87 6.35
CA ASN A 129 -1.67 -20.06 6.64
C ASN A 129 -2.65 -20.06 5.44
N ILE A 130 -2.12 -19.96 4.22
CA ILE A 130 -2.91 -19.94 2.99
C ILE A 130 -3.51 -21.31 2.69
N ALA A 131 -2.76 -22.39 2.90
CA ALA A 131 -3.27 -23.75 2.76
C ALA A 131 -4.39 -24.07 3.77
N LEU A 132 -4.27 -23.58 5.02
CA LEU A 132 -5.33 -23.65 6.02
C LEU A 132 -6.56 -22.84 5.60
N LEU A 133 -6.37 -21.62 5.06
CA LEU A 133 -7.46 -20.81 4.53
C LEU A 133 -8.24 -21.57 3.45
N ILE A 134 -7.55 -22.13 2.45
CA ILE A 134 -8.18 -22.89 1.35
C ILE A 134 -8.97 -24.09 1.89
N LYS A 135 -8.42 -24.79 2.90
CA LYS A 135 -9.08 -25.95 3.53
C LYS A 135 -10.35 -25.55 4.29
N HIS A 136 -10.30 -24.47 5.07
CA HIS A 136 -11.35 -24.10 6.02
C HIS A 136 -12.39 -23.13 5.46
N PHE A 137 -12.03 -22.34 4.45
CA PHE A 137 -12.89 -21.36 3.77
C PHE A 137 -12.82 -21.49 2.24
N PRO A 138 -13.14 -22.67 1.68
CA PRO A 138 -13.06 -22.91 0.23
C PRO A 138 -13.94 -21.94 -0.59
N GLU A 139 -15.00 -21.39 0.00
CA GLU A 139 -15.86 -20.39 -0.62
C GLU A 139 -15.17 -19.04 -0.84
N LEU A 140 -14.12 -18.73 -0.10
CA LEU A 140 -13.37 -17.47 -0.21
C LEU A 140 -12.24 -17.54 -1.24
N VAL A 141 -11.91 -18.75 -1.75
CA VAL A 141 -10.87 -18.94 -2.77
C VAL A 141 -11.14 -18.10 -4.02
N ALA A 142 -12.41 -17.94 -4.40
CA ALA A 142 -12.81 -17.12 -5.55
C ALA A 142 -12.52 -15.62 -5.37
N ASN A 143 -12.27 -15.15 -4.15
CA ASN A 143 -11.89 -13.78 -3.84
C ASN A 143 -10.36 -13.62 -3.74
N ILE A 144 -9.58 -14.68 -3.92
CA ILE A 144 -8.12 -14.56 -4.03
C ILE A 144 -7.80 -14.27 -5.50
N GLU A 145 -7.32 -13.06 -5.79
CA GLU A 145 -6.93 -12.66 -7.14
C GLU A 145 -5.71 -13.45 -7.61
N GLU A 146 -4.69 -13.51 -6.77
CA GLU A 146 -3.52 -14.36 -6.94
C GLU A 146 -2.76 -14.51 -5.61
N VAL A 147 -1.99 -15.60 -5.50
CA VAL A 147 -0.94 -15.77 -4.50
C VAL A 147 0.41 -15.65 -5.19
N VAL A 148 1.17 -14.63 -4.82
CA VAL A 148 2.54 -14.37 -5.28
C VAL A 148 3.50 -14.97 -4.27
N CYS A 149 4.42 -15.83 -4.70
CA CYS A 149 5.39 -16.45 -3.79
C CYS A 149 6.78 -16.61 -4.42
N VAL A 150 7.81 -16.53 -3.58
CA VAL A 150 9.18 -16.85 -3.96
C VAL A 150 9.34 -18.36 -3.95
N ALA A 151 9.23 -18.97 -5.12
CA ALA A 151 9.34 -20.41 -5.28
C ALA A 151 9.53 -20.82 -6.74
N GLY A 152 10.00 -22.05 -6.93
CA GLY A 152 9.96 -22.74 -8.20
C GLY A 152 11.25 -22.63 -9.00
N ARG A 153 11.43 -23.61 -9.88
CA ARG A 153 12.60 -23.73 -10.76
C ARG A 153 12.24 -24.37 -12.09
N ARG A 154 13.07 -24.20 -13.11
CA ARG A 154 12.81 -24.75 -14.45
C ARG A 154 13.04 -26.25 -14.54
N ASN A 155 13.94 -26.80 -13.73
CA ASN A 155 14.26 -28.23 -13.68
C ASN A 155 15.02 -28.57 -12.39
N THR A 156 15.24 -29.86 -12.15
CA THR A 156 15.92 -30.39 -10.95
C THR A 156 17.45 -30.20 -10.97
N ASP A 157 18.04 -29.82 -12.12
CA ASP A 157 19.47 -29.58 -12.27
C ASP A 157 19.85 -28.10 -12.03
N GLN A 158 18.85 -27.23 -11.83
CA GLN A 158 19.06 -25.83 -11.50
C GLN A 158 19.46 -25.70 -10.03
N HIS A 159 20.58 -25.01 -9.79
CA HIS A 159 21.13 -24.75 -8.48
C HIS A 159 21.14 -23.26 -8.18
N PHE A 160 20.60 -22.88 -7.03
CA PHE A 160 20.58 -21.50 -6.58
C PHE A 160 21.87 -21.20 -5.81
N VAL A 161 22.75 -20.39 -6.39
CA VAL A 161 24.06 -20.08 -5.82
C VAL A 161 24.38 -18.59 -6.00
N ALA A 162 24.85 -17.93 -4.95
CA ALA A 162 25.35 -16.55 -5.00
C ALA A 162 26.73 -16.45 -5.66
N SER A 163 27.50 -17.55 -5.69
CA SER A 163 28.79 -17.58 -6.37
C SER A 163 29.23 -18.99 -6.74
N LYS A 164 30.19 -19.09 -7.67
CA LYS A 164 30.85 -20.37 -8.04
C LYS A 164 31.64 -21.03 -6.89
N ARG A 165 31.88 -20.31 -5.79
CA ARG A 165 32.61 -20.81 -4.62
C ARG A 165 31.68 -21.42 -3.56
N GLN A 166 30.38 -21.19 -3.68
CA GLN A 166 29.39 -21.74 -2.77
C GLN A 166 29.37 -23.26 -2.89
N LEU A 167 29.65 -23.95 -1.78
CA LEU A 167 29.75 -25.41 -1.76
C LEU A 167 28.38 -26.11 -1.76
N ARG A 168 27.38 -25.47 -1.14
CA ARG A 168 26.01 -25.96 -1.00
C ARG A 168 25.05 -24.90 -1.54
N PRO A 169 24.25 -25.20 -2.57
CA PRO A 169 23.19 -24.31 -3.07
C PRO A 169 22.23 -23.88 -1.97
N PHE A 170 21.54 -22.76 -2.19
CA PHE A 170 20.40 -22.37 -1.38
C PHE A 170 19.24 -23.34 -1.58
N ARG A 171 18.44 -23.50 -0.53
CA ARG A 171 17.15 -24.20 -0.59
C ARG A 171 16.14 -23.34 -1.34
N ASP A 172 15.17 -23.97 -1.98
CA ASP A 172 13.91 -23.30 -2.32
C ASP A 172 13.07 -23.26 -1.04
N LEU A 173 13.50 -22.44 -0.09
CA LEU A 173 13.19 -22.60 1.34
C LEU A 173 11.68 -22.68 1.58
N ASN A 174 10.93 -21.71 1.07
CA ASN A 174 9.48 -21.60 1.25
C ASN A 174 8.74 -22.85 0.76
N PHE A 175 9.17 -23.42 -0.37
CA PHE A 175 8.64 -24.69 -0.87
C PHE A 175 9.05 -25.88 0.01
N GLU A 176 10.34 -25.98 0.33
CA GLU A 176 10.90 -27.16 1.01
C GLU A 176 10.53 -27.26 2.50
N VAL A 177 10.16 -26.16 3.17
CA VAL A 177 9.74 -26.20 4.58
C VAL A 177 8.27 -26.62 4.74
N ASP A 178 7.43 -26.41 3.72
CA ASP A 178 6.03 -26.85 3.76
C ASP A 178 5.49 -27.30 2.39
N GLU A 179 6.06 -28.40 1.89
CA GLU A 179 5.65 -29.06 0.65
C GLU A 179 4.15 -29.43 0.66
N ALA A 180 3.61 -29.77 1.85
CA ALA A 180 2.22 -30.14 2.03
C ALA A 180 1.27 -28.95 1.81
N ALA A 181 1.62 -27.75 2.30
CA ALA A 181 0.89 -26.53 2.00
C ALA A 181 0.92 -26.20 0.51
N PHE A 182 2.10 -26.28 -0.13
CA PHE A 182 2.20 -26.06 -1.58
C PHE A 182 1.31 -27.03 -2.36
N ASN A 183 1.29 -28.31 -1.98
CA ASN A 183 0.42 -29.30 -2.61
C ASN A 183 -1.07 -28.94 -2.51
N VAL A 184 -1.52 -28.29 -1.43
CA VAL A 184 -2.91 -27.78 -1.35
C VAL A 184 -3.15 -26.71 -2.39
N LEU A 185 -2.27 -25.71 -2.48
CA LEU A 185 -2.42 -24.61 -3.44
C LEU A 185 -2.35 -25.13 -4.88
N LEU A 186 -1.44 -26.07 -5.16
CA LEU A 186 -1.29 -26.74 -6.46
C LEU A 186 -2.54 -27.53 -6.89
N ASN A 187 -3.36 -27.98 -5.94
CA ASN A 187 -4.61 -28.71 -6.19
C ASN A 187 -5.87 -27.86 -5.96
N SER A 188 -5.73 -26.54 -5.81
CA SER A 188 -6.84 -25.58 -5.65
C SER A 188 -7.08 -24.76 -6.92
N ASP A 189 -8.12 -23.92 -6.92
CA ASP A 189 -8.42 -22.99 -8.01
C ASP A 189 -7.70 -21.62 -7.90
N VAL A 190 -6.87 -21.42 -6.85
CA VAL A 190 -6.13 -20.15 -6.65
C VAL A 190 -5.16 -19.88 -7.80
N GLN A 191 -5.13 -18.67 -8.36
CA GLN A 191 -4.07 -18.32 -9.31
C GLN A 191 -2.73 -18.19 -8.57
N LEU A 192 -1.70 -18.90 -9.03
CA LEU A 192 -0.34 -18.76 -8.49
C LEU A 192 0.52 -17.94 -9.44
N THR A 193 1.32 -17.06 -8.85
CA THR A 193 2.43 -16.38 -9.52
C THR A 193 3.73 -16.74 -8.79
N LEU A 194 4.61 -17.43 -9.49
CA LEU A 194 5.91 -17.86 -9.00
C LEU A 194 6.97 -16.82 -9.38
N ILE A 195 7.68 -16.34 -8.37
CA ILE A 195 8.87 -15.48 -8.48
C ILE A 195 10.08 -16.37 -8.19
N PRO A 196 10.68 -16.99 -9.21
CA PRO A 196 11.75 -17.94 -9.01
C PRO A 196 13.06 -17.21 -8.71
N PHE A 197 13.99 -17.90 -8.04
CA PHE A 197 15.33 -17.41 -7.72
C PHE A 197 16.09 -16.86 -8.93
N GLU A 198 15.85 -17.40 -10.13
CA GLU A 198 16.51 -16.95 -11.36
C GLU A 198 16.17 -15.51 -11.73
N VAL A 199 14.96 -15.03 -11.40
CA VAL A 199 14.57 -13.64 -11.61
C VAL A 199 15.08 -12.76 -10.48
N CYS A 200 15.20 -13.32 -9.27
CA CYS A 200 15.73 -12.58 -8.13
C CYS A 200 17.22 -12.23 -8.27
N ASP A 201 18.00 -13.03 -9.01
CA ASP A 201 19.43 -12.81 -9.27
C ASP A 201 19.73 -11.48 -10.01
N ASP A 202 18.70 -10.83 -10.56
CA ASP A 202 18.80 -9.52 -11.21
C ASP A 202 18.86 -8.33 -10.23
N ILE A 203 18.57 -8.52 -8.93
CA ILE A 203 18.65 -7.45 -7.91
C ILE A 203 19.64 -7.83 -6.80
N TRP A 204 20.53 -6.91 -6.46
CA TRP A 204 21.49 -7.08 -5.37
C TRP A 204 21.48 -5.90 -4.41
N ILE A 205 21.63 -6.20 -3.11
CA ILE A 205 22.03 -5.21 -2.12
C ILE A 205 23.56 -5.31 -1.97
N ASP A 206 24.30 -4.48 -2.70
CA ASP A 206 25.75 -4.42 -2.62
C ASP A 206 26.24 -3.41 -1.57
N PHE A 207 27.56 -3.38 -1.30
CA PHE A 207 28.13 -2.49 -0.30
C PHE A 207 27.99 -1.00 -0.65
N HIS A 208 27.85 -0.67 -1.93
CA HIS A 208 27.49 0.65 -2.44
C HIS A 208 26.05 1.00 -2.04
N GLU A 209 25.09 0.11 -2.29
CA GLU A 209 23.69 0.32 -1.92
C GLU A 209 23.53 0.44 -0.41
N LEU A 210 24.17 -0.43 0.37
CA LEU A 210 24.22 -0.31 1.83
C LEU A 210 24.77 1.06 2.24
N ARG A 211 25.83 1.54 1.60
CA ARG A 211 26.39 2.86 1.93
C ARG A 211 25.40 4.01 1.64
N GLU A 212 24.65 3.94 0.55
CA GLU A 212 23.61 4.92 0.22
C GLU A 212 22.46 4.85 1.23
N MET A 213 22.00 3.63 1.56
CA MET A 213 20.95 3.38 2.56
C MET A 213 21.27 3.98 3.93
N ARG A 214 22.54 3.96 4.34
CA ARG A 214 23.00 4.55 5.61
C ARG A 214 22.64 6.03 5.76
N ASN A 215 22.58 6.76 4.65
CA ASN A 215 22.26 8.20 4.64
C ASN A 215 20.83 8.47 4.14
N GLY A 216 20.02 7.43 3.94
CA GLY A 216 18.65 7.50 3.44
C GLY A 216 17.61 7.74 4.53
N SER A 217 16.42 7.16 4.35
CA SER A 217 15.35 7.17 5.34
C SER A 217 15.73 6.41 6.63
N SER A 218 14.96 6.60 7.70
CA SER A 218 15.15 5.84 8.96
C SER A 218 14.98 4.33 8.78
N LEU A 219 14.12 3.92 7.82
CA LEU A 219 13.97 2.53 7.40
C LEU A 219 15.23 2.04 6.69
N ALA A 220 15.76 2.81 5.73
CA ALA A 220 16.99 2.45 5.03
C ALA A 220 18.18 2.36 5.97
N GLU A 221 18.34 3.30 6.92
CA GLU A 221 19.40 3.25 7.92
C GLU A 221 19.30 2.00 8.80
N TYR A 222 18.08 1.60 9.19
CA TYR A 222 17.85 0.39 9.95
C TYR A 222 18.20 -0.88 9.15
N LEU A 223 17.65 -1.02 7.94
CA LEU A 223 17.93 -2.17 7.07
C LEU A 223 19.43 -2.26 6.76
N GLU A 224 20.10 -1.14 6.54
CA GLU A 224 21.55 -1.07 6.35
C GLU A 224 22.32 -1.64 7.54
N LYS A 225 21.94 -1.23 8.76
CA LYS A 225 22.58 -1.67 10.00
C LYS A 225 22.49 -3.19 10.15
N GLU A 226 21.30 -3.75 9.96
CA GLU A 226 21.07 -5.18 10.12
C GLU A 226 21.70 -6.01 8.99
N SER A 227 21.73 -5.46 7.77
CA SER A 227 22.24 -6.15 6.60
C SER A 227 23.77 -6.21 6.51
N ARG A 228 24.51 -5.41 7.29
CA ARG A 228 25.99 -5.43 7.26
C ARG A 228 26.57 -6.80 7.62
N ILE A 229 26.08 -7.38 8.72
CA ILE A 229 26.61 -8.67 9.20
C ILE A 229 26.14 -9.78 8.27
N TRP A 230 24.90 -9.70 7.79
CA TRP A 230 24.35 -10.59 6.78
C TRP A 230 25.17 -10.61 5.48
N ALA A 231 25.50 -9.44 4.92
CA ALA A 231 26.33 -9.32 3.73
C ALA A 231 27.75 -9.88 3.94
N LEU A 232 28.32 -9.69 5.13
CA LEU A 232 29.62 -10.27 5.49
C LEU A 232 29.56 -11.79 5.62
N GLU A 233 28.47 -12.34 6.16
CA GLU A 233 28.24 -13.79 6.21
C GLU A 233 28.11 -14.36 4.80
N TRP A 234 27.34 -13.74 3.92
CA TRP A 234 27.24 -14.15 2.51
C TRP A 234 28.60 -14.14 1.80
N ALA A 235 29.42 -13.13 2.06
CA ALA A 235 30.78 -13.07 1.54
C ALA A 235 31.65 -14.21 2.10
N ALA A 236 31.53 -14.53 3.40
CA ALA A 236 32.34 -15.54 4.06
C ALA A 236 31.93 -16.99 3.73
N LEU A 237 30.63 -17.28 3.74
CA LEU A 237 30.08 -18.63 3.59
C LEU A 237 29.81 -19.00 2.13
N PHE A 238 29.33 -18.03 1.33
CA PHE A 238 28.92 -18.27 -0.05
C PHE A 238 29.89 -17.67 -1.07
N GLY A 239 30.90 -16.91 -0.61
CA GLY A 239 31.90 -16.31 -1.48
C GLY A 239 31.36 -15.17 -2.34
N SER A 240 30.23 -14.57 -1.94
CA SER A 240 29.62 -13.43 -2.63
C SER A 240 30.51 -12.19 -2.51
N SER A 241 30.94 -11.61 -3.63
CA SER A 241 31.63 -10.32 -3.65
C SER A 241 30.70 -9.13 -3.87
N GLN A 242 29.41 -9.39 -4.12
CA GLN A 242 28.40 -8.40 -4.50
C GLN A 242 27.39 -8.11 -3.38
N GLY A 243 27.54 -8.68 -2.19
CA GLY A 243 26.53 -8.57 -1.12
C GLY A 243 25.54 -9.73 -1.16
N PHE A 244 24.25 -9.44 -1.11
CA PHE A 244 23.19 -10.46 -1.05
C PHE A 244 21.98 -10.12 -1.94
N ILE A 245 21.18 -11.13 -2.24
CA ILE A 245 19.95 -11.01 -3.02
C ILE A 245 18.77 -10.86 -2.05
N PRO A 246 17.95 -9.80 -2.15
CA PRO A 246 16.75 -9.62 -1.33
C PRO A 246 15.55 -10.32 -2.01
N PHE A 247 15.44 -11.65 -1.89
CA PHE A 247 14.51 -12.45 -2.70
C PHE A 247 13.06 -11.97 -2.56
N ASP A 248 12.62 -11.73 -1.34
CA ASP A 248 11.24 -11.30 -1.06
C ASP A 248 10.93 -9.89 -1.54
N MET A 249 11.94 -9.02 -1.62
CA MET A 249 11.77 -7.68 -2.19
C MET A 249 11.43 -7.75 -3.69
N VAL A 250 11.91 -8.77 -4.39
CA VAL A 250 11.59 -9.00 -5.81
C VAL A 250 10.13 -9.45 -5.95
N ALA A 251 9.63 -10.30 -5.04
CA ALA A 251 8.22 -10.65 -5.03
C ALA A 251 7.31 -9.46 -4.66
N ALA A 252 7.74 -8.62 -3.70
CA ALA A 252 7.06 -7.35 -3.41
C ALA A 252 7.06 -6.42 -4.63
N ALA A 253 8.14 -6.37 -5.41
CA ALA A 253 8.22 -5.58 -6.64
C ALA A 253 7.16 -6.00 -7.67
N TYR A 254 6.88 -7.31 -7.79
CA TYR A 254 5.81 -7.81 -8.64
C TYR A 254 4.43 -7.30 -8.19
N VAL A 255 4.19 -7.32 -6.87
CA VAL A 255 2.92 -6.81 -6.31
C VAL A 255 2.76 -5.32 -6.58
N ILE A 256 3.82 -4.53 -6.41
CA ILE A 256 3.86 -3.08 -6.67
C ILE A 256 3.59 -2.79 -8.15
N ASN A 257 4.33 -3.45 -9.04
CA ASN A 257 4.20 -3.23 -10.47
C ASN A 257 4.46 -4.51 -11.29
N PRO A 258 3.40 -5.27 -11.65
CA PRO A 258 3.54 -6.46 -12.47
C PRO A 258 4.14 -6.21 -13.86
N GLU A 259 4.08 -4.98 -14.39
CA GLU A 259 4.63 -4.65 -15.71
C GLU A 259 6.17 -4.64 -15.74
N TRP A 260 6.82 -4.65 -14.57
CA TRP A 260 8.26 -4.89 -14.49
C TRP A 260 8.65 -6.32 -14.85
N PHE A 261 7.70 -7.25 -14.92
CA PHE A 261 8.00 -8.67 -15.11
C PHE A 261 7.49 -9.18 -16.45
N ALA A 262 8.31 -9.97 -17.14
CA ALA A 262 7.83 -10.83 -18.20
C ALA A 262 7.34 -12.15 -17.60
N LEU A 263 6.09 -12.52 -17.87
CA LEU A 263 5.49 -13.76 -17.37
C LEU A 263 5.34 -14.80 -18.47
N LYS A 264 5.43 -16.07 -18.07
CA LYS A 264 5.02 -17.24 -18.85
C LYS A 264 3.97 -18.01 -18.09
N GLN A 265 2.99 -18.55 -18.81
CA GLN A 265 2.02 -19.47 -18.23
C GLN A 265 2.46 -20.90 -18.52
N TRP A 266 2.89 -21.60 -17.48
CA TRP A 266 3.44 -22.95 -17.58
C TRP A 266 2.83 -23.87 -16.52
N HIS A 267 2.82 -25.17 -16.82
CA HIS A 267 2.36 -26.15 -15.85
C HIS A 267 3.46 -26.46 -14.84
N THR A 268 3.07 -26.67 -13.59
CA THR A 268 3.95 -27.09 -12.52
C THR A 268 3.87 -28.60 -12.27
N GLN A 269 4.97 -29.18 -11.81
CA GLN A 269 5.03 -30.55 -11.32
C GLN A 269 6.00 -30.64 -10.15
N VAL A 270 5.58 -31.31 -9.08
CA VAL A 270 6.49 -31.72 -8.01
C VAL A 270 7.27 -32.95 -8.47
N GLN A 271 8.60 -32.85 -8.50
CA GLN A 271 9.49 -33.92 -8.95
C GLN A 271 10.46 -34.33 -7.85
N VAL A 272 10.61 -35.64 -7.64
CA VAL A 272 11.59 -36.19 -6.69
C VAL A 272 12.90 -36.44 -7.42
N ALA A 273 13.99 -35.85 -6.95
CA ALA A 273 15.34 -36.04 -7.52
C ALA A 273 16.40 -36.01 -6.41
N PRO A 274 17.68 -36.36 -6.70
CA PRO A 274 18.76 -36.22 -5.74
C PRO A 274 18.81 -34.79 -5.18
N SER A 275 18.99 -34.66 -3.85
CA SER A 275 19.04 -33.37 -3.20
C SER A 275 20.32 -32.61 -3.56
N ASP A 276 20.15 -31.38 -4.03
CA ASP A 276 21.26 -30.45 -4.31
C ASP A 276 21.81 -29.82 -3.03
N THR A 277 21.05 -29.84 -1.93
CA THR A 277 21.46 -29.31 -0.63
C THR A 277 22.06 -30.39 0.28
N ASP A 278 21.55 -31.63 0.22
CA ASP A 278 21.89 -32.68 1.17
C ASP A 278 22.39 -33.96 0.48
N ARG A 279 23.70 -34.18 0.60
CA ARG A 279 24.40 -35.21 -0.15
C ARG A 279 23.92 -36.61 0.23
N GLY A 280 23.45 -37.35 -0.77
CA GLY A 280 23.00 -38.74 -0.61
C GLY A 280 21.51 -38.87 -0.28
N GLU A 281 20.80 -37.75 -0.18
CA GLU A 281 19.35 -37.72 0.01
C GLU A 281 18.63 -37.39 -1.30
N THR A 282 17.31 -37.53 -1.29
CA THR A 282 16.41 -37.07 -2.35
C THR A 282 15.44 -36.08 -1.75
N LYS A 283 15.02 -35.08 -2.52
CA LYS A 283 13.97 -34.15 -2.10
C LYS A 283 13.01 -33.86 -3.24
N GLU A 284 11.91 -33.21 -2.90
CA GLU A 284 10.94 -32.71 -3.86
C GLU A 284 11.42 -31.37 -4.45
N TYR A 285 11.06 -31.12 -5.70
CA TYR A 285 11.34 -29.89 -6.42
C TYR A 285 10.06 -29.40 -7.10
N LEU A 286 9.70 -28.13 -6.89
CA LEU A 286 8.64 -27.48 -7.65
C LEU A 286 9.16 -27.07 -9.03
N VAL A 287 8.93 -27.93 -10.03
CA VAL A 287 9.39 -27.70 -11.40
C VAL A 287 8.30 -27.02 -12.22
N CYS A 288 8.65 -25.96 -12.95
CA CYS A 288 7.76 -25.23 -13.85
C CYS A 288 8.49 -24.88 -15.15
N ASN A 289 8.03 -25.40 -16.29
CA ASN A 289 8.63 -25.11 -17.60
C ASN A 289 7.65 -25.36 -18.75
N GLU A 290 8.03 -24.92 -19.95
CA GLU A 290 7.24 -25.04 -21.18
C GLU A 290 7.00 -26.48 -21.67
N GLN A 291 7.78 -27.46 -21.19
CA GLN A 291 7.66 -28.86 -21.60
C GLN A 291 6.60 -29.62 -20.77
N LEU A 292 6.21 -29.10 -19.60
CA LEU A 292 5.15 -29.69 -18.79
C LEU A 292 3.78 -29.38 -19.39
N THR A 293 2.94 -30.42 -19.55
CA THR A 293 1.61 -30.33 -20.16
C THR A 293 0.47 -30.72 -19.21
N THR A 294 0.83 -31.06 -17.96
CA THR A 294 -0.09 -31.50 -16.90
C THR A 294 0.34 -30.90 -15.58
N GLY A 295 -0.60 -30.74 -14.65
CA GLY A 295 -0.36 -30.07 -13.36
C GLY A 295 -0.99 -28.68 -13.36
N LYS A 296 -0.74 -27.89 -12.31
CA LYS A 296 -1.35 -26.57 -12.18
C LYS A 296 -0.72 -25.59 -13.17
N LEU A 297 -1.55 -24.89 -13.93
CA LEU A 297 -1.09 -23.77 -14.74
C LEU A 297 -0.86 -22.56 -13.82
N VAL A 298 0.34 -21.99 -13.85
CA VAL A 298 0.73 -20.85 -13.02
C VAL A 298 1.33 -19.76 -13.89
N ASN A 299 1.35 -18.53 -13.38
CA ASN A 299 2.24 -17.50 -13.91
C ASN A 299 3.64 -17.73 -13.34
N TYR A 300 4.64 -17.69 -14.20
CA TYR A 300 6.04 -17.89 -13.84
C TYR A 300 6.83 -16.71 -14.38
N ALA A 301 7.45 -15.93 -13.50
CA ALA A 301 8.29 -14.81 -13.90
C ALA A 301 9.58 -15.33 -14.56
N VAL A 302 9.95 -14.74 -15.69
CA VAL A 302 11.15 -15.16 -16.45
C VAL A 302 12.18 -14.04 -16.67
N GLU A 303 11.77 -12.78 -16.57
CA GLU A 303 12.65 -11.61 -16.73
C GLU A 303 12.14 -10.48 -15.82
N LEU A 304 13.07 -9.71 -15.27
CA LEU A 304 12.80 -8.47 -14.55
C LEU A 304 13.33 -7.26 -15.33
N SER A 305 12.53 -6.19 -15.38
CA SER A 305 12.91 -4.92 -15.98
C SER A 305 14.06 -4.27 -15.20
N PRO A 306 15.12 -3.79 -15.87
CA PRO A 306 16.21 -3.04 -15.22
C PRO A 306 15.77 -1.73 -14.55
N SER A 307 14.53 -1.30 -14.76
CA SER A 307 13.96 -0.12 -14.08
C SER A 307 13.43 -0.42 -12.67
N ALA A 308 13.24 -1.70 -12.31
CA ALA A 308 12.69 -2.08 -11.01
C ALA A 308 13.64 -1.74 -9.86
N GLU A 309 14.90 -2.19 -9.94
CA GLU A 309 15.89 -2.00 -8.88
C GLU A 309 16.09 -0.52 -8.50
N PRO A 310 16.34 0.43 -9.42
CA PRO A 310 16.48 1.84 -9.07
C PRO A 310 15.24 2.43 -8.38
N GLU A 311 14.03 2.02 -8.78
CA GLU A 311 12.80 2.54 -8.17
C GLU A 311 12.56 1.94 -6.78
N LEU A 312 12.87 0.65 -6.57
CA LEU A 312 12.80 0.01 -5.26
C LEU A 312 13.79 0.65 -4.28
N PHE A 313 15.04 0.87 -4.71
CA PHE A 313 16.05 1.53 -3.88
C PHE A 313 15.69 2.98 -3.57
N LYS A 314 15.18 3.71 -4.56
CA LYS A 314 14.67 5.06 -4.35
C LYS A 314 13.57 5.06 -3.28
N ARG A 315 12.60 4.13 -3.36
CA ARG A 315 11.56 3.99 -2.34
C ARG A 315 12.14 3.76 -0.96
N LEU A 316 13.12 2.86 -0.79
CA LEU A 316 13.74 2.62 0.52
C LEU A 316 14.46 3.85 1.06
N THR A 317 15.23 4.54 0.21
CA THR A 317 16.21 5.55 0.63
C THR A 317 15.65 6.97 0.70
N GLU A 318 14.60 7.31 -0.06
CA GLU A 318 14.09 8.66 -0.12
C GLU A 318 13.60 9.18 1.25
N GLN A 319 13.99 10.41 1.57
CA GLN A 319 13.46 11.14 2.73
C GLN A 319 12.25 12.00 2.37
N ASP A 320 11.64 11.73 1.20
CA ASP A 320 10.50 12.48 0.70
C ASP A 320 9.18 11.94 1.28
N ILE A 321 8.39 12.86 1.83
CA ILE A 321 7.05 12.58 2.36
C ILE A 321 6.07 12.24 1.24
N SER A 322 6.36 12.60 -0.02
CA SER A 322 5.45 12.42 -1.15
C SER A 322 4.93 10.99 -1.27
N SER A 323 5.79 9.98 -1.02
CA SER A 323 5.44 8.56 -1.02
C SER A 323 4.35 8.17 0.00
N PHE A 324 4.15 8.96 1.06
CA PHE A 324 3.12 8.73 2.08
C PHE A 324 1.82 9.53 1.87
N ILE A 325 1.79 10.46 0.90
CA ILE A 325 0.61 11.28 0.63
C ILE A 325 -0.20 10.66 -0.50
N LEU A 326 -1.32 10.03 -0.14
CA LEU A 326 -2.21 9.35 -1.08
C LEU A 326 -3.17 10.31 -1.81
N GLY A 327 -3.47 11.48 -1.22
CA GLY A 327 -4.35 12.46 -1.83
C GLY A 327 -4.90 13.52 -0.87
N LEU A 328 -5.81 14.35 -1.39
CA LEU A 328 -6.57 15.33 -0.59
C LEU A 328 -7.85 14.67 -0.08
N SER A 329 -8.00 14.56 1.25
CA SER A 329 -9.16 13.92 1.88
C SER A 329 -10.41 14.82 1.86
N HIS A 330 -10.33 15.99 2.50
CA HIS A 330 -11.47 16.89 2.68
C HIS A 330 -11.00 18.33 2.96
N VAL A 331 -11.95 19.26 2.96
CA VAL A 331 -11.76 20.63 3.48
C VAL A 331 -12.64 20.80 4.71
N ASN A 332 -12.02 21.17 5.83
CA ASN A 332 -12.73 21.45 7.07
C ASN A 332 -13.24 22.90 7.12
N ILE A 333 -14.49 23.10 7.56
CA ILE A 333 -15.11 24.42 7.77
C ILE A 333 -15.85 24.41 9.11
N ILE A 334 -15.51 25.37 9.97
CA ILE A 334 -16.19 25.57 11.25
C ILE A 334 -17.46 26.39 11.02
N VAL A 335 -18.59 25.91 11.53
CA VAL A 335 -19.92 26.46 11.25
C VAL A 335 -20.73 26.66 12.53
N GLU A 336 -21.71 27.58 12.51
CA GLU A 336 -22.63 27.76 13.63
C GLU A 336 -23.58 26.58 13.84
N ASP A 337 -23.90 25.84 12.76
CA ASP A 337 -24.83 24.73 12.74
C ASP A 337 -24.59 23.86 11.49
N VAL A 338 -24.28 22.58 11.70
CA VAL A 338 -23.89 21.68 10.60
C VAL A 338 -25.04 21.40 9.63
N ASP A 339 -26.29 21.38 10.09
CA ASP A 339 -27.45 21.11 9.23
C ASP A 339 -27.79 22.31 8.34
N SER A 340 -27.79 23.51 8.93
CA SER A 340 -27.99 24.77 8.21
C SER A 340 -26.87 25.02 7.18
N ALA A 341 -25.63 24.65 7.53
CA ALA A 341 -24.48 24.67 6.63
C ALA A 341 -24.64 23.68 5.46
N ALA A 342 -25.11 22.46 5.75
CA ALA A 342 -25.36 21.45 4.73
C ALA A 342 -26.41 21.89 3.71
N GLU A 343 -27.53 22.45 4.17
CA GLU A 343 -28.57 23.01 3.29
C GLU A 343 -28.02 24.16 2.43
N TYR A 344 -27.18 25.01 3.02
CA TYR A 344 -26.50 26.09 2.30
C TYR A 344 -25.59 25.55 1.19
N TYR A 345 -24.66 24.63 1.51
CA TYR A 345 -23.72 24.07 0.53
C TYR A 345 -24.40 23.20 -0.53
N HIS A 346 -25.49 22.52 -0.19
CA HIS A 346 -26.34 21.85 -1.17
C HIS A 346 -26.94 22.85 -2.16
N ARG A 347 -27.52 23.95 -1.67
CA ARG A 347 -28.14 24.95 -2.53
C ARG A 347 -27.15 25.66 -3.44
N VAL A 348 -26.02 26.12 -2.90
CA VAL A 348 -25.10 27.01 -3.64
C VAL A 348 -24.11 26.25 -4.51
N LEU A 349 -23.70 25.06 -4.07
CA LEU A 349 -22.66 24.26 -4.73
C LEU A 349 -23.11 22.84 -5.11
N GLY A 350 -24.31 22.38 -4.73
CA GLY A 350 -24.81 21.05 -5.11
C GLY A 350 -24.22 19.89 -4.31
N PHE A 351 -23.66 20.14 -3.12
CA PHE A 351 -23.18 19.07 -2.24
C PHE A 351 -24.33 18.23 -1.68
N ASP A 352 -24.11 16.92 -1.54
CA ASP A 352 -25.01 16.01 -0.83
C ASP A 352 -24.39 15.57 0.49
N ARG A 353 -25.21 15.10 1.44
CA ARG A 353 -24.70 14.49 2.68
C ARG A 353 -23.93 13.22 2.34
N ALA A 354 -22.72 13.11 2.86
CA ALA A 354 -21.85 11.98 2.57
C ALA A 354 -22.33 10.70 3.25
N ILE A 355 -22.11 9.58 2.57
CA ILE A 355 -22.20 8.23 3.13
C ILE A 355 -20.84 7.57 3.01
N ASP A 356 -20.52 6.70 3.96
CA ASP A 356 -19.34 5.87 3.91
C ASP A 356 -19.51 4.69 2.93
N ASP A 357 -18.47 3.88 2.82
CA ASP A 357 -18.43 2.67 1.99
C ASP A 357 -19.46 1.59 2.43
N GLN A 358 -19.88 1.62 3.69
CA GLN A 358 -20.92 0.76 4.25
C GLN A 358 -22.34 1.34 4.05
N GLY A 359 -22.46 2.50 3.42
CA GLY A 359 -23.73 3.19 3.19
C GLY A 359 -24.31 3.86 4.43
N GLN A 360 -23.52 4.02 5.51
CA GLN A 360 -23.92 4.77 6.68
C GLN A 360 -23.68 6.26 6.48
N LYS A 361 -24.51 7.09 7.13
CA LYS A 361 -24.34 8.54 7.07
C LYS A 361 -23.10 8.94 7.86
N MET A 362 -22.25 9.76 7.24
CA MET A 362 -21.11 10.38 7.91
C MET A 362 -21.56 11.61 8.69
N ASP A 363 -22.41 11.39 9.69
CA ASP A 363 -23.06 12.40 10.52
C ASP A 363 -22.88 12.02 12.01
N TYR A 364 -21.95 12.69 12.66
CA TYR A 364 -21.48 12.39 14.01
C TYR A 364 -21.86 13.52 14.96
N ARG A 365 -22.65 13.23 15.99
CA ARG A 365 -23.19 14.26 16.91
C ARG A 365 -22.66 14.09 18.32
N ASN A 366 -22.36 15.21 18.98
CA ASN A 366 -21.81 15.27 20.34
C ASN A 366 -20.59 14.34 20.50
N VAL A 367 -19.69 14.35 19.52
CA VAL A 367 -18.46 13.58 19.54
C VAL A 367 -17.60 14.07 20.70
N SER A 368 -17.13 13.13 21.52
CA SER A 368 -16.18 13.37 22.59
C SER A 368 -15.26 12.16 22.69
N MET A 369 -14.02 12.30 22.23
CA MET A 369 -13.04 11.22 22.10
C MET A 369 -11.66 11.74 22.52
N ALA A 370 -11.00 11.05 23.44
CA ALA A 370 -9.71 11.49 23.97
C ALA A 370 -8.62 11.52 22.90
N GLU A 371 -8.65 10.55 21.98
CA GLU A 371 -7.75 10.42 20.84
C GLU A 371 -7.97 11.59 19.86
N PHE A 372 -9.22 11.92 19.54
CA PHE A 372 -9.53 13.12 18.74
C PHE A 372 -8.99 14.39 19.42
N ASN A 373 -9.17 14.52 20.74
CA ASN A 373 -8.67 15.68 21.48
C ASN A 373 -7.15 15.77 21.39
N GLN A 374 -6.45 14.64 21.52
CA GLN A 374 -5.01 14.59 21.37
C GLN A 374 -4.57 15.03 19.96
N ASP A 375 -5.18 14.46 18.93
CA ASP A 375 -4.82 14.72 17.53
C ASP A 375 -5.17 16.15 17.09
N ALA A 376 -6.26 16.72 17.62
CA ALA A 376 -6.66 18.11 17.40
C ALA A 376 -5.85 19.13 18.23
N GLY A 377 -4.91 18.68 19.08
CA GLY A 377 -4.11 19.56 19.95
C GLY A 377 -4.88 20.14 21.14
N LEU A 378 -5.94 19.46 21.57
CA LEU A 378 -6.87 19.84 22.64
C LEU A 378 -6.82 18.87 23.85
N SER A 379 -5.80 18.01 23.96
CA SER A 379 -5.74 16.82 24.84
C SER A 379 -6.42 16.93 26.20
N ASP A 380 -6.09 17.97 27.00
CA ASP A 380 -6.58 18.13 28.37
C ASP A 380 -7.91 18.90 28.48
N GLN A 381 -8.52 19.26 27.35
CA GLN A 381 -9.74 20.06 27.30
C GLN A 381 -10.98 19.18 27.21
N ASP A 382 -12.08 19.69 27.77
CA ASP A 382 -13.42 19.13 27.54
C ASP A 382 -13.84 19.52 26.11
N VAL A 383 -13.90 18.54 25.23
CA VAL A 383 -14.26 18.71 23.82
C VAL A 383 -15.55 17.98 23.53
N GLU A 384 -16.47 18.70 22.90
CA GLU A 384 -17.76 18.20 22.45
C GLU A 384 -18.09 18.92 21.14
N LEU A 385 -18.28 18.18 20.05
CA LEU A 385 -18.55 18.77 18.73
C LEU A 385 -19.49 17.90 17.87
N ASP A 386 -20.15 18.54 16.91
CA ASP A 386 -20.83 17.86 15.80
C ASP A 386 -19.93 17.89 14.56
N VAL A 387 -19.86 16.77 13.83
CA VAL A 387 -19.11 16.62 12.58
C VAL A 387 -20.05 16.07 11.50
N LEU A 388 -20.16 16.75 10.37
CA LEU A 388 -20.97 16.31 9.23
C LEU A 388 -20.16 16.40 7.94
N PHE A 389 -20.04 15.28 7.23
CA PHE A 389 -19.40 15.26 5.92
C PHE A 389 -20.41 15.48 4.79
N LEU A 390 -20.01 16.27 3.80
CA LEU A 390 -20.69 16.44 2.53
C LEU A 390 -19.81 15.97 1.39
N LYS A 391 -20.41 15.46 0.31
CA LYS A 391 -19.74 15.03 -0.92
C LYS A 391 -20.38 15.71 -2.11
N HIS A 392 -19.59 16.29 -3.01
CA HIS A 392 -20.14 16.76 -4.28
C HIS A 392 -20.29 15.57 -5.25
N PRO A 393 -21.43 15.42 -5.94
CA PRO A 393 -21.69 14.24 -6.77
C PRO A 393 -20.76 14.14 -7.99
N TYR A 394 -20.21 15.25 -8.46
CA TYR A 394 -19.35 15.30 -9.66
C TYR A 394 -17.93 15.77 -9.39
N ALA A 395 -17.69 16.41 -8.26
CA ALA A 395 -16.39 16.97 -7.89
C ALA A 395 -15.92 16.08 -6.75
N SER A 396 -14.85 15.32 -6.96
CA SER A 396 -14.32 14.38 -5.97
C SER A 396 -13.69 15.14 -4.78
N ILE A 397 -14.49 15.88 -4.03
CA ILE A 397 -14.13 16.69 -2.88
C ILE A 397 -15.19 16.48 -1.79
N TYR A 398 -14.71 16.41 -0.55
CA TYR A 398 -15.55 16.38 0.63
C TYR A 398 -15.41 17.68 1.41
N LEU A 399 -16.51 18.15 1.98
CA LEU A 399 -16.49 19.16 3.03
C LEU A 399 -16.73 18.47 4.37
N GLU A 400 -15.89 18.77 5.35
CA GLU A 400 -16.08 18.38 6.74
C GLU A 400 -16.58 19.61 7.50
N LEU A 401 -17.84 19.58 7.92
CA LEU A 401 -18.46 20.65 8.67
C LEU A 401 -18.35 20.34 10.15
N MET A 402 -17.79 21.26 10.93
CA MET A 402 -17.66 21.09 12.38
C MET A 402 -18.35 22.21 13.15
N ARG A 403 -19.10 21.84 14.18
CA ARG A 403 -19.61 22.78 15.21
C ARG A 403 -19.07 22.36 16.56
N TYR A 404 -18.19 23.16 17.14
CA TYR A 404 -17.75 22.97 18.52
C TYR A 404 -18.81 23.47 19.51
N HIS A 405 -19.27 22.59 20.38
CA HIS A 405 -20.03 22.95 21.59
C HIS A 405 -19.06 23.31 22.72
N LYS A 406 -17.94 22.60 22.79
CA LYS A 406 -16.78 22.91 23.65
C LYS A 406 -15.46 22.50 22.98
N PRO A 407 -14.37 23.26 23.16
CA PRO A 407 -14.34 24.61 23.73
C PRO A 407 -15.06 25.62 22.82
N ILE A 408 -15.51 26.74 23.38
CA ILE A 408 -16.14 27.81 22.60
C ILE A 408 -15.03 28.72 22.04
N GLY A 409 -14.81 28.67 20.73
CA GLY A 409 -13.90 29.55 20.00
C GLY A 409 -14.49 30.92 19.68
N GLN A 410 -13.81 31.67 18.80
CA GLN A 410 -14.33 32.94 18.27
C GLN A 410 -15.53 32.67 17.36
N SER A 411 -16.66 33.34 17.63
CA SER A 411 -17.91 33.21 16.86
C SER A 411 -18.10 34.26 15.77
N GLU A 412 -17.16 35.19 15.63
CA GLU A 412 -17.14 36.19 14.57
C GLU A 412 -16.26 35.73 13.41
N ILE A 413 -16.76 35.85 12.19
CA ILE A 413 -16.00 35.51 10.98
C ILE A 413 -14.79 36.46 10.87
N PRO A 414 -13.56 35.92 10.68
CA PRO A 414 -12.38 36.76 10.50
C PRO A 414 -12.54 37.74 9.33
N PRO A 415 -11.93 38.94 9.39
CA PRO A 415 -11.93 39.86 8.26
C PRO A 415 -11.36 39.19 7.00
N GLN A 416 -12.11 39.24 5.90
CA GLN A 416 -11.67 38.59 4.66
C GLN A 416 -10.49 39.35 4.03
N PRO A 417 -9.29 38.73 3.94
CA PRO A 417 -8.16 39.33 3.23
C PRO A 417 -8.40 39.30 1.72
N ARG A 418 -7.70 40.16 0.98
CA ARG A 418 -7.78 40.19 -0.48
C ARG A 418 -7.02 39.01 -1.08
N THR A 419 -7.35 38.62 -2.30
CA THR A 419 -6.71 37.49 -3.00
C THR A 419 -5.18 37.60 -3.08
N TYR A 420 -4.64 38.83 -3.11
CA TYR A 420 -3.20 39.11 -3.21
C TYR A 420 -2.52 39.44 -1.87
N ASP A 421 -3.25 39.42 -0.76
CA ASP A 421 -2.65 39.64 0.55
C ASP A 421 -1.89 38.38 1.01
N LEU A 422 -0.78 38.57 1.73
CA LEU A 422 0.02 37.47 2.31
C LEU A 422 -0.79 36.72 3.38
N GLY A 423 -0.86 35.39 3.31
CA GLY A 423 -1.54 34.56 4.32
C GLY A 423 -1.79 33.12 3.85
N GLY A 424 -2.59 32.36 4.61
CA GLY A 424 -2.97 30.96 4.33
C GLY A 424 -3.76 30.74 3.01
N PRO A 425 -4.54 29.66 2.87
CA PRO A 425 -5.34 29.41 1.65
C PRO A 425 -6.16 30.63 1.22
N ARG A 426 -6.03 31.03 -0.06
CA ARG A 426 -6.74 32.20 -0.61
C ARG A 426 -8.06 31.84 -1.27
N HIS A 427 -8.16 30.65 -1.86
CA HIS A 427 -9.40 30.16 -2.44
C HIS A 427 -9.38 28.64 -2.57
N ILE A 428 -10.57 28.06 -2.74
CA ILE A 428 -10.79 26.68 -3.16
C ILE A 428 -11.38 26.73 -4.57
N ALA A 429 -10.75 26.06 -5.53
CA ALA A 429 -11.14 26.11 -6.93
C ALA A 429 -12.02 24.93 -7.35
N LEU A 430 -13.07 25.22 -8.11
CA LEU A 430 -13.94 24.25 -8.77
C LEU A 430 -13.95 24.49 -10.28
N GLU A 431 -13.80 23.42 -11.04
CA GLU A 431 -13.92 23.47 -12.50
C GLU A 431 -15.40 23.48 -12.91
N VAL A 432 -15.76 24.39 -13.82
CA VAL A 432 -17.13 24.57 -14.31
C VAL A 432 -17.16 24.61 -15.83
N SER A 433 -18.22 24.07 -16.42
CA SER A 433 -18.38 24.07 -17.88
C SER A 433 -18.90 25.41 -18.44
N ASN A 434 -19.33 26.33 -17.57
CA ASN A 434 -19.93 27.60 -17.96
C ASN A 434 -19.88 28.62 -16.79
N CYS A 435 -18.80 29.39 -16.68
CA CYS A 435 -18.61 30.42 -15.67
C CYS A 435 -19.75 31.46 -15.70
N THR A 436 -20.25 31.84 -16.88
CA THR A 436 -21.31 32.85 -16.99
C THR A 436 -22.61 32.41 -16.33
N ALA A 437 -23.01 31.14 -16.54
CA ALA A 437 -24.21 30.59 -15.93
C ALA A 437 -24.06 30.44 -14.41
N VAL A 438 -22.92 29.91 -13.96
CA VAL A 438 -22.62 29.73 -12.53
C VAL A 438 -22.56 31.08 -11.81
N PHE A 439 -21.90 32.09 -12.39
CA PHE A 439 -21.83 33.45 -11.84
C PHE A 439 -23.22 34.04 -11.63
N ARG A 440 -24.10 33.96 -12.63
CA ARG A 440 -25.47 34.49 -12.55
C ARG A 440 -26.31 33.76 -11.49
N TYR A 441 -26.14 32.44 -11.38
CA TYR A 441 -26.82 31.64 -10.36
C TYR A 441 -26.38 32.05 -8.95
N LEU A 442 -25.07 32.11 -8.71
CA LEU A 442 -24.47 32.45 -7.42
C LEU A 442 -24.78 33.88 -6.98
N LYS A 443 -24.75 34.86 -7.89
CA LYS A 443 -25.07 36.27 -7.58
C LYS A 443 -26.49 36.46 -7.03
N GLN A 444 -27.39 35.50 -7.23
CA GLN A 444 -28.77 35.52 -6.75
C GLN A 444 -28.98 34.76 -5.42
N GLN A 445 -27.96 34.07 -4.90
CA GLN A 445 -28.08 33.25 -3.71
C GLN A 445 -27.89 34.08 -2.44
N GLU A 446 -28.71 33.83 -1.42
CA GLU A 446 -28.50 34.37 -0.08
C GLU A 446 -27.21 33.81 0.53
N GLY A 447 -26.42 34.69 1.16
CA GLY A 447 -25.15 34.34 1.80
C GLY A 447 -23.95 34.30 0.84
N VAL A 448 -24.14 34.66 -0.44
CA VAL A 448 -23.06 34.76 -1.43
C VAL A 448 -22.67 36.21 -1.65
N ALA A 449 -21.36 36.50 -1.59
CA ALA A 449 -20.79 37.79 -1.95
C ALA A 449 -19.76 37.63 -3.07
N MET A 450 -19.92 38.35 -4.18
CA MET A 450 -18.85 38.43 -5.18
C MET A 450 -17.67 39.22 -4.59
N ILE A 451 -16.43 38.87 -4.97
CA ILE A 451 -15.24 39.54 -4.42
C ILE A 451 -15.19 41.04 -4.78
N ASP A 452 -15.79 41.38 -5.92
CA ASP A 452 -16.03 42.75 -6.36
C ASP A 452 -17.54 42.98 -6.43
N PRO A 453 -18.09 43.93 -5.64
CA PRO A 453 -19.53 44.20 -5.61
C PRO A 453 -20.01 45.06 -6.79
N SER A 454 -19.12 45.52 -7.66
CA SER A 454 -19.50 46.35 -8.82
C SER A 454 -20.40 45.58 -9.79
N ASP A 455 -21.28 46.31 -10.47
CA ASP A 455 -22.15 45.73 -11.50
C ASP A 455 -21.37 45.28 -12.74
N ASP A 456 -20.17 45.82 -12.93
CA ASP A 456 -19.25 45.48 -14.02
C ASP A 456 -18.46 44.19 -13.76
N TYR A 457 -18.46 43.66 -12.53
CA TYR A 457 -17.79 42.40 -12.25
C TYR A 457 -18.55 41.22 -12.88
N HIS A 458 -17.88 40.51 -13.78
CA HIS A 458 -18.38 39.31 -14.43
C HIS A 458 -17.18 38.46 -14.92
N PRO A 459 -17.35 37.14 -15.10
CA PRO A 459 -16.28 36.31 -15.66
C PRO A 459 -15.97 36.75 -17.08
N GLU A 460 -14.70 37.07 -17.32
CA GLU A 460 -14.15 37.37 -18.64
C GLU A 460 -13.08 36.35 -19.00
N LYS A 461 -12.91 36.15 -20.31
CA LYS A 461 -11.82 35.32 -20.81
C LYS A 461 -10.49 36.01 -20.57
N LEU A 462 -9.52 35.29 -20.01
CA LEU A 462 -8.18 35.80 -19.82
C LEU A 462 -7.49 36.06 -21.16
N ASP A 463 -6.84 37.22 -21.28
CA ASP A 463 -6.05 37.53 -22.46
C ASP A 463 -4.92 36.50 -22.63
N GLY A 464 -4.78 35.97 -23.84
CA GLY A 464 -3.79 34.93 -24.16
C GLY A 464 -4.11 33.50 -23.69
N PHE A 465 -5.19 33.25 -22.95
CA PHE A 465 -5.53 31.91 -22.44
C PHE A 465 -6.96 31.47 -22.79
N PRO A 466 -7.22 30.16 -22.96
CA PRO A 466 -8.57 29.65 -23.21
C PRO A 466 -9.39 29.49 -21.92
N ILE A 467 -9.09 30.25 -20.86
CA ILE A 467 -9.63 30.08 -19.51
C ILE A 467 -10.42 31.33 -19.12
N SER A 468 -11.52 31.12 -18.39
CA SER A 468 -12.25 32.19 -17.67
C SER A 468 -12.39 31.77 -16.23
N PHE A 469 -12.30 32.70 -15.28
CA PHE A 469 -12.59 32.41 -13.89
C PHE A 469 -13.25 33.60 -13.19
N PHE A 470 -13.84 33.35 -12.02
CA PHE A 470 -14.25 34.41 -11.08
C PHE A 470 -14.17 33.91 -9.64
N TYR A 471 -14.15 34.85 -8.70
CA TYR A 471 -14.12 34.57 -7.26
C TYR A 471 -15.37 35.07 -6.54
N TRP A 472 -15.75 34.36 -5.51
CA TRP A 472 -16.81 34.74 -4.59
C TRP A 472 -16.50 34.25 -3.18
N ILE A 473 -17.20 34.79 -2.20
CA ILE A 473 -17.04 34.51 -0.77
C ILE A 473 -18.37 33.97 -0.27
N ASP A 474 -18.33 32.85 0.43
CA ASP A 474 -19.50 32.24 1.06
C ASP A 474 -19.82 32.86 2.42
N LYS A 475 -20.96 32.48 3.01
CA LYS A 475 -21.42 33.05 4.27
C LYS A 475 -20.50 32.74 5.47
N TYR A 476 -19.57 31.80 5.33
CA TYR A 476 -18.57 31.41 6.34
C TYR A 476 -17.21 32.10 6.12
N GLY A 477 -17.10 32.95 5.10
CA GLY A 477 -15.85 33.63 4.74
C GLY A 477 -14.91 32.78 3.88
N VAL A 478 -15.32 31.60 3.41
CA VAL A 478 -14.49 30.81 2.49
C VAL A 478 -14.57 31.44 1.10
N GLN A 479 -13.41 31.71 0.52
CA GLN A 479 -13.32 32.19 -0.85
C GLN A 479 -13.24 31.03 -1.82
N TRP A 480 -14.04 31.10 -2.88
CA TRP A 480 -14.19 30.08 -3.90
C TRP A 480 -13.78 30.64 -5.26
N GLU A 481 -13.13 29.83 -6.08
CA GLU A 481 -12.83 30.10 -7.48
C GLU A 481 -13.66 29.16 -8.37
N MET A 482 -14.22 29.72 -9.44
CA MET A 482 -14.95 28.96 -10.46
C MET A 482 -14.21 29.11 -11.79
N GLU A 483 -13.63 28.03 -12.30
CA GLU A 483 -12.75 28.06 -13.47
C GLU A 483 -13.34 27.26 -14.65
N GLU A 484 -13.44 27.91 -15.81
CA GLU A 484 -13.88 27.30 -17.08
C GLU A 484 -12.71 27.23 -18.08
N GLY A 485 -12.69 26.17 -18.89
CA GLY A 485 -11.80 26.05 -20.05
C GLY A 485 -10.66 25.06 -19.89
N ARG A 486 -10.50 24.45 -18.71
CA ARG A 486 -9.62 23.30 -18.51
C ARG A 486 -10.29 22.03 -19.04
N ARG A 487 -9.50 21.15 -19.67
CA ARG A 487 -9.98 19.78 -19.94
C ARG A 487 -10.04 19.07 -18.59
N VAL A 488 -11.25 18.74 -18.16
CA VAL A 488 -11.47 17.88 -16.99
C VAL A 488 -10.79 16.54 -17.27
N GLY A 489 -9.60 16.35 -16.71
CA GLY A 489 -8.92 15.06 -16.67
C GLY A 489 -9.33 14.32 -15.40
N VAL A 490 -9.22 13.00 -15.42
CA VAL A 490 -9.44 12.18 -14.20
C VAL A 490 -8.30 12.39 -13.19
N ALA A 491 -7.13 12.87 -13.65
CA ALA A 491 -5.98 13.30 -12.85
C ALA A 491 -5.82 14.82 -12.92
N ARG A 492 -5.83 15.46 -11.75
CA ARG A 492 -5.78 16.93 -11.52
C ARG A 492 -4.39 17.51 -11.74
N GLY A 493 -3.86 17.42 -12.95
CA GLY A 493 -2.63 18.10 -13.33
C GLY A 493 -2.91 19.51 -13.85
N ILE A 494 -2.33 20.54 -13.23
CA ILE A 494 -2.20 21.88 -13.83
C ILE A 494 -1.09 21.76 -14.89
N MET A 495 -1.42 21.94 -16.18
CA MET A 495 -0.41 22.08 -17.24
C MET A 495 -0.07 23.54 -17.49
#